data_AF-A0A958DF87-F1
#
_entry.id   AF-A0A958DF87-F1
#
_cell.length_a   1.000
_cell.length_b   1.000
_cell.length_c   1.000
_cell.angle_alpha   90.00
_cell.angle_beta   90.00
_cell.angle_gamma   90.00
#
_symmetry.space_group_name_H-M   'P 1'
#
loop_
_entity.id
_entity.type
_entity.pdbx_description
1 polymer ?
#
loop_
_entity_poly.entity_id
_entity_poly.type
_entity_poly.pdbx_seq_one_letter_code
_entity_poly.pdbx_strand_id
1 'polypeptide(L)'
;NDEQVKLVFSSVAPPQDGLYRATASLLLDGIYLGPINDTGVRKDDPNDRFPHEDRRVLRALKVFGAFTNQTDIRIDNSLDVYIGEDGEGYVEHYLLDFGEAFGGHGAKHARLWDGYTHIFSFGEMLGNLPTLGLRSHPWEHIRPTPWKSVAAFEAQYFDPLSWKETYPFEPIQRARDDDNYWAAKIIAAIEREHLERLVSAANYPEPGAGEYIIETLLQRRQKIINSYFELVSPLEYVALENHRLELKDYGKIYLTPLPRQTRYEVRFYDDGNREIAEPRWIEGNASEAELAIELSAQLLRQADDYLRLEIRVWRGDVPAPRPAAFHIRADKGNAPRVVGIVH
;
A
#
# COMPACT_ATOMS: atom_id res chain seq x y z
N ASN A 1 8.09 38.53 16.91
CA ASN A 1 7.73 39.77 16.17
C ASN A 1 6.31 39.59 15.66
N ASP A 2 5.38 40.50 15.96
CA ASP A 2 3.96 40.45 15.57
C ASP A 2 3.74 40.26 14.05
N GLU A 3 4.67 40.72 13.22
CA GLU A 3 4.60 40.48 11.78
C GLU A 3 4.78 39.00 11.41
N GLN A 4 5.65 38.28 12.12
CA GLN A 4 5.85 36.84 11.90
C GLN A 4 4.61 36.05 12.33
N VAL A 5 3.96 36.47 13.41
CA VAL A 5 2.71 35.87 13.89
C VAL A 5 1.60 36.07 12.87
N LYS A 6 1.45 37.29 12.33
CA LYS A 6 0.49 37.59 11.26
C LYS A 6 0.78 36.79 9.99
N LEU A 7 2.05 36.61 9.63
CA LEU A 7 2.44 35.83 8.47
C LEU A 7 2.01 34.37 8.62
N VAL A 8 2.28 33.74 9.77
CA VAL A 8 1.85 32.35 10.06
C VAL A 8 0.33 32.21 10.02
N PHE A 9 -0.41 33.15 10.63
CA PHE A 9 -1.87 33.08 10.60
C PHE A 9 -2.47 33.35 9.21
N SER A 10 -1.74 34.03 8.31
CA SER A 10 -2.18 34.25 6.94
C SER A 10 -2.05 32.99 6.06
N SER A 11 -1.16 32.05 6.41
CA SER A 11 -0.91 30.82 5.65
C SER A 11 -1.79 29.64 6.06
N VAL A 12 -2.55 29.74 7.15
CA VAL A 12 -3.44 28.67 7.65
C VAL A 12 -4.92 28.97 7.35
N ALA A 13 -5.78 27.98 7.56
CA ALA A 13 -7.22 28.15 7.46
C ALA A 13 -7.73 29.26 8.42
N PRO A 14 -8.80 29.99 8.04
CA PRO A 14 -9.39 30.99 8.92
C PRO A 14 -9.80 30.40 10.28
N PRO A 15 -9.73 31.18 11.37
CA PRO A 15 -10.16 30.70 12.68
C PRO A 15 -11.65 30.43 12.69
N GLN A 16 -12.08 29.38 13.42
CA GLN A 16 -13.48 29.16 13.75
C GLN A 16 -13.74 29.71 15.15
N ASP A 17 -14.73 30.60 15.28
CA ASP A 17 -15.09 31.25 16.55
C ASP A 17 -13.90 31.91 17.27
N GLY A 18 -12.95 32.47 16.49
CA GLY A 18 -11.75 33.12 17.01
C GLY A 18 -10.63 32.17 17.43
N LEU A 19 -10.79 30.86 17.23
CA LEU A 19 -9.80 29.83 17.58
C LEU A 19 -9.13 29.25 16.34
N TYR A 20 -7.82 29.03 16.44
CA TYR A 20 -7.03 28.31 15.45
C TYR A 20 -6.82 26.86 15.87
N ARG A 21 -6.75 25.97 14.89
CA ARG A 21 -6.36 24.58 15.14
C ARG A 21 -4.86 24.46 15.34
N ALA A 22 -4.48 23.71 16.37
CA ALA A 22 -3.10 23.29 16.62
C ALA A 22 -3.06 21.76 16.71
N THR A 23 -1.91 21.18 16.39
CA THR A 23 -1.62 19.75 16.58
C THR A 23 -0.60 19.59 17.71
N ALA A 24 -0.72 18.51 18.46
CA ALA A 24 0.24 18.12 19.48
C ALA A 24 0.47 16.61 19.38
N SER A 25 1.71 16.18 19.58
CA SER A 25 2.07 14.76 19.57
C SER A 25 1.82 14.16 20.95
N LEU A 26 1.23 12.96 20.97
CA LEU A 26 1.10 12.17 22.19
C LEU A 26 2.48 11.67 22.63
N LEU A 27 2.80 11.81 23.91
CA LEU A 27 3.97 11.14 24.49
C LEU A 27 3.60 9.68 24.73
N LEU A 28 4.39 8.77 24.15
CA LEU A 28 4.16 7.33 24.24
C LEU A 28 4.76 6.78 25.54
N ASP A 29 4.09 5.79 26.12
CA ASP A 29 4.61 5.07 27.28
C ASP A 29 5.65 4.02 26.82
N GLY A 30 6.65 3.72 27.66
CA GLY A 30 7.65 2.68 27.42
C GLY A 30 9.08 3.21 27.31
N ILE A 31 10.01 2.34 26.89
CA ILE A 31 11.43 2.67 26.74
C ILE A 31 11.72 2.98 25.28
N TYR A 32 12.21 4.19 25.00
CA TYR A 32 12.45 4.64 23.63
C TYR A 32 13.76 4.04 23.12
N LEU A 33 13.67 3.27 22.05
CA LEU A 33 14.80 2.61 21.42
C LEU A 33 15.39 3.39 20.23
N GLY A 34 14.80 4.55 19.91
CA GLY A 34 15.17 5.36 18.75
C GLY A 34 14.38 5.01 17.49
N PRO A 35 14.76 5.54 16.32
CA PRO A 35 14.06 5.29 15.07
C PRO A 35 14.18 3.84 14.59
N ILE A 36 13.26 3.43 13.72
CA ILE A 36 13.33 2.15 13.00
C ILE A 36 14.56 2.19 12.08
N ASN A 37 15.33 1.10 12.02
CA ASN A 37 16.38 0.95 11.02
C ASN A 37 15.76 0.73 9.64
N ASP A 38 16.32 1.35 8.60
CA ASP A 38 15.90 1.10 7.22
C ASP A 38 16.60 -0.10 6.57
N THR A 39 17.70 -0.56 7.18
CA THR A 39 18.56 -1.62 6.66
C THR A 39 19.10 -2.53 7.76
N GLY A 40 19.43 -3.77 7.39
CA GLY A 40 19.97 -4.79 8.28
C GLY A 40 19.01 -5.19 9.39
N VAL A 41 19.56 -5.69 10.50
CA VAL A 41 18.81 -6.09 11.69
C VAL A 41 19.35 -5.37 12.91
N ARG A 42 18.51 -5.21 13.93
CA ARG A 42 18.92 -4.77 15.27
C ARG A 42 19.83 -5.83 15.90
N LYS A 43 21.08 -5.47 16.14
CA LYS A 43 22.08 -6.41 16.70
C LYS A 43 21.82 -6.73 18.17
N ASP A 44 21.08 -5.86 18.85
CA ASP A 44 20.66 -5.95 20.24
C ASP A 44 19.35 -6.74 20.41
N ASP A 45 18.66 -7.11 19.33
CA ASP A 45 17.43 -7.90 19.36
C ASP A 45 17.60 -9.26 18.63
N PRO A 46 17.71 -10.39 19.34
CA PRO A 46 17.82 -11.71 18.72
C PRO A 46 16.55 -12.20 18.00
N ASN A 47 15.41 -11.53 18.22
CA ASN A 47 14.17 -11.79 17.50
C ASN A 47 14.10 -11.01 16.17
N ASP A 48 14.95 -9.99 16.00
CA ASP A 48 15.10 -9.30 14.73
C ASP A 48 15.94 -10.13 13.74
N ARG A 49 15.23 -10.96 12.97
CA ARG A 49 15.85 -11.92 12.04
C ARG A 49 15.73 -11.53 10.58
N PHE A 50 14.88 -10.56 10.26
CA PHE A 50 14.59 -10.17 8.88
C PHE A 50 15.13 -8.77 8.63
N PRO A 51 16.06 -8.61 7.67
CA PRO A 51 16.58 -7.30 7.29
C PRO A 51 15.43 -6.32 7.04
N HIS A 52 15.51 -5.12 7.60
CA HIS A 52 14.43 -4.13 7.56
C HIS A 52 14.03 -3.78 6.12
N GLU A 53 15.01 -3.69 5.23
CA GLU A 53 14.80 -3.48 3.80
C GLU A 53 13.98 -4.59 3.12
N ASP A 54 13.96 -5.78 3.72
CA ASP A 54 13.26 -6.96 3.21
C ASP A 54 11.87 -7.14 3.81
N ARG A 55 11.49 -6.29 4.78
CA ARG A 55 10.20 -6.36 5.45
C ARG A 55 9.12 -5.73 4.59
N ARG A 56 8.14 -6.55 4.17
CA ARG A 56 6.95 -6.11 3.43
C ARG A 56 6.31 -4.86 4.04
N VAL A 57 6.20 -4.77 5.36
CA VAL A 57 5.56 -3.65 6.05
C VAL A 57 6.27 -2.30 5.80
N LEU A 58 7.60 -2.30 5.64
CA LEU A 58 8.36 -1.08 5.34
C LEU A 58 8.37 -0.80 3.84
N ARG A 59 8.49 -1.85 3.00
CA ARG A 59 8.43 -1.70 1.53
C ARG A 59 7.08 -1.16 1.06
N ALA A 60 6.00 -1.66 1.66
CA ALA A 60 4.62 -1.28 1.38
C ALA A 60 4.28 0.17 1.77
N LEU A 61 5.11 0.85 2.56
CA LEU A 61 4.94 2.27 2.85
C LEU A 61 4.88 3.12 1.57
N LYS A 62 5.45 2.62 0.47
CA LYS A 62 5.29 3.23 -0.86
C LYS A 62 3.83 3.52 -1.20
N VAL A 63 2.96 2.52 -1.04
CA VAL A 63 1.56 2.62 -1.47
C VAL A 63 0.72 3.42 -0.46
N PHE A 64 1.02 3.29 0.84
CA PHE A 64 0.36 4.11 1.88
C PHE A 64 0.76 5.58 1.80
N GLY A 65 2.05 5.84 1.55
CA GLY A 65 2.59 7.16 1.24
C GLY A 65 1.95 7.73 -0.01
N ALA A 66 1.86 6.94 -1.09
CA ALA A 66 1.15 7.32 -2.30
C ALA A 66 -0.34 7.61 -2.03
N PHE A 67 -1.05 6.86 -1.19
CA PHE A 67 -2.46 7.13 -0.91
C PHE A 67 -2.67 8.49 -0.21
N THR A 68 -1.85 8.79 0.79
CA THR A 68 -1.95 9.98 1.64
C THR A 68 -1.13 11.18 1.14
N ASN A 69 -0.31 10.98 0.11
CA ASN A 69 0.79 11.86 -0.27
C ASN A 69 1.76 12.21 0.88
N GLN A 70 2.00 11.26 1.79
CA GLN A 70 3.03 11.39 2.82
C GLN A 70 4.40 11.12 2.20
N THR A 71 5.11 12.18 1.82
CA THR A 71 6.39 12.07 1.07
C THR A 71 7.60 12.12 1.98
N ASP A 72 7.48 12.65 3.20
CA ASP A 72 8.57 12.70 4.18
C ASP A 72 8.67 11.38 4.97
N ILE A 73 8.75 10.25 4.26
CA ILE A 73 8.96 8.94 4.87
C ILE A 73 10.46 8.72 5.01
N ARG A 74 10.94 8.70 6.25
CA ARG A 74 12.36 8.53 6.61
C ARG A 74 12.48 7.98 8.03
N ILE A 75 13.64 7.40 8.36
CA ILE A 75 13.90 6.80 9.69
C ILE A 75 13.58 7.77 10.84
N ASP A 76 13.91 9.06 10.70
CA ASP A 76 13.68 10.07 11.74
C ASP A 76 12.19 10.29 12.06
N ASN A 77 11.28 9.92 11.16
CA ASN A 77 9.83 10.01 11.32
C ASN A 77 9.24 8.68 11.81
N SER A 78 10.05 7.87 12.49
CA SER A 78 9.64 6.63 13.12
C SER A 78 10.21 6.50 14.53
N LEU A 79 9.59 5.66 15.34
CA LEU A 79 10.03 5.43 16.71
C LEU A 79 9.74 3.99 17.13
N ASP A 80 10.77 3.31 17.61
CA ASP A 80 10.65 2.04 18.29
C ASP A 80 10.56 2.25 19.80
N VAL A 81 9.55 1.62 20.40
CA VAL A 81 9.31 1.66 21.83
C VAL A 81 9.23 0.25 22.38
N TYR A 82 10.04 -0.04 23.40
CA TYR A 82 9.94 -1.30 24.12
C TYR A 82 8.85 -1.21 25.19
N ILE A 83 7.92 -2.16 25.13
CA ILE A 83 6.76 -2.27 26.02
C ILE A 83 6.90 -3.53 26.87
N GLY A 84 6.78 -3.39 28.19
CA GLY A 84 6.83 -4.49 29.15
C GLY A 84 8.06 -4.48 30.06
N GLU A 85 8.21 -5.54 30.85
CA GLU A 85 9.37 -5.77 31.71
C GLU A 85 10.56 -6.34 30.92
N ASP A 86 11.76 -6.17 31.45
CA ASP A 86 12.99 -6.69 30.84
C ASP A 86 12.91 -8.21 30.62
N GLY A 87 13.18 -8.64 29.39
CA GLY A 87 13.14 -10.05 28.97
C GLY A 87 11.77 -10.61 28.59
N GLU A 88 10.67 -9.92 28.92
CA GLU A 88 9.29 -10.39 28.67
C GLU A 88 8.48 -9.43 27.78
N GLY A 89 9.05 -8.27 27.44
CA GLY A 89 8.42 -7.27 26.59
C GLY A 89 8.57 -7.49 25.08
N TYR A 90 8.07 -6.52 24.32
CA TYR A 90 8.09 -6.51 22.87
C TYR A 90 8.32 -5.09 22.34
N VAL A 91 8.74 -4.97 21.08
CA VAL A 91 8.95 -3.67 20.42
C VAL A 91 7.70 -3.29 19.63
N GLU A 92 7.18 -2.10 19.88
CA GLU A 92 6.17 -1.45 19.05
C GLU A 92 6.84 -0.45 18.11
N HIS A 93 6.45 -0.51 16.84
CA HIS A 93 6.99 0.32 15.76
C HIS A 93 5.98 1.41 15.39
N TYR A 94 6.31 2.66 15.66
CA TYR A 94 5.46 3.81 15.36
C TYR A 94 5.94 4.55 14.13
N LEU A 95 5.00 4.91 13.26
CA LEU A 95 5.19 5.95 12.25
C LEU A 95 4.68 7.26 12.84
N LEU A 96 5.52 8.29 12.74
CA LEU A 96 5.26 9.61 13.29
C LEU A 96 5.25 10.65 12.15
N ASP A 97 4.95 11.88 12.52
CA ASP A 97 5.04 13.07 11.66
C ASP A 97 4.29 12.97 10.32
N PHE A 98 2.98 12.78 10.40
CA PHE A 98 2.07 12.91 9.26
C PHE A 98 1.72 14.38 8.93
N GLY A 99 2.50 15.35 9.42
CA GLY A 99 2.23 16.78 9.22
C GLY A 99 2.30 17.22 7.76
N GLU A 100 3.04 16.48 6.94
CA GLU A 100 3.22 16.77 5.51
C GLU A 100 2.22 16.02 4.61
N ALA A 101 1.48 15.04 5.17
CA ALA A 101 0.45 14.28 4.48
C ALA A 101 -0.76 15.14 4.09
N PHE A 102 -1.59 14.63 3.17
CA PHE A 102 -2.86 15.23 2.74
C PHE A 102 -2.72 16.70 2.27
N GLY A 103 -1.55 17.06 1.74
CA GLY A 103 -1.26 18.41 1.23
C GLY A 103 -0.60 19.36 2.23
N GLY A 104 -0.28 18.92 3.45
CA GLY A 104 0.36 19.76 4.48
C GLY A 104 1.63 20.47 4.00
N HIS A 105 2.47 19.77 3.22
CA HIS A 105 3.72 20.33 2.67
C HIS A 105 3.47 21.43 1.64
N GLY A 106 2.47 21.23 0.79
CA GLY A 106 2.05 22.21 -0.20
C GLY A 106 1.61 23.52 0.44
N ALA A 107 0.90 23.47 1.58
CA ALA A 107 0.50 24.67 2.33
C ALA A 107 1.70 25.43 2.92
N LYS A 108 2.71 24.71 3.39
CA LYS A 108 3.86 25.27 4.12
C LYS A 108 4.94 25.84 3.19
N HIS A 109 5.17 25.21 2.04
CA HIS A 109 6.32 25.50 1.18
C HIS A 109 6.01 25.72 -0.30
N ALA A 110 4.72 25.73 -0.71
CA ALA A 110 4.31 25.81 -2.12
C ALA A 110 4.97 24.72 -3.01
N ARG A 111 5.28 23.56 -2.42
CA ARG A 111 5.91 22.43 -3.10
C ARG A 111 4.82 21.57 -3.73
N LEU A 112 4.63 21.73 -5.04
CA LEU A 112 3.70 20.90 -5.81
C LEU A 112 4.35 19.62 -6.34
N TRP A 113 5.68 19.54 -6.32
CA TRP A 113 6.46 18.40 -6.83
C TRP A 113 6.52 17.22 -5.85
N ASP A 114 6.01 17.37 -4.63
CA ASP A 114 5.93 16.31 -3.63
C ASP A 114 5.10 15.14 -4.17
N GLY A 115 5.69 13.95 -4.16
CA GLY A 115 5.09 12.75 -4.69
C GLY A 115 5.49 12.47 -6.14
N TYR A 116 6.22 13.36 -6.81
CA TYR A 116 6.59 13.20 -8.22
C TYR A 116 8.10 13.06 -8.46
N THR A 117 8.92 13.69 -7.62
CA THR A 117 10.38 13.63 -7.73
C THR A 117 11.03 13.56 -6.35
N HIS A 118 12.21 12.96 -6.30
CA HIS A 118 13.06 13.03 -5.11
C HIS A 118 13.66 14.43 -5.00
N ILE A 119 14.00 14.85 -3.79
CA ILE A 119 14.69 16.13 -3.54
C ILE A 119 15.96 16.28 -4.37
N PHE A 120 16.58 15.16 -4.72
CA PHE A 120 17.76 15.10 -5.56
C PHE A 120 17.66 13.96 -6.59
N SER A 121 17.58 14.32 -7.87
CA SER A 121 17.41 13.38 -8.98
C SER A 121 18.33 13.73 -10.16
N PHE A 122 19.50 13.09 -10.23
CA PHE A 122 20.44 13.29 -11.35
C PHE A 122 19.83 12.93 -12.71
N GLY A 123 19.01 11.87 -12.76
CA GLY A 123 18.34 11.45 -13.99
C GLY A 123 17.37 12.48 -14.53
N GLU A 124 16.60 13.14 -13.66
CA GLU A 124 15.72 14.23 -14.08
C GLU A 124 16.50 15.48 -14.49
N MET A 125 17.57 15.82 -13.77
CA MET A 125 18.47 16.90 -14.17
C MET A 125 19.05 16.68 -15.57
N LEU A 126 19.62 15.50 -15.84
CA LEU A 126 20.21 15.18 -17.15
C LEU A 126 19.14 15.06 -18.25
N GLY A 127 17.96 14.51 -17.93
CA GLY A 127 16.83 14.42 -18.86
C GLY A 127 16.27 15.79 -19.24
N ASN A 128 16.38 16.79 -18.37
CA ASN A 128 15.90 18.15 -18.64
C ASN A 128 16.88 18.99 -19.47
N LEU A 129 18.19 18.69 -19.44
CA LEU A 129 19.22 19.38 -20.24
C LEU A 129 18.92 19.41 -21.75
N PRO A 130 18.64 18.28 -22.45
CA PRO A 130 18.34 18.33 -23.89
C PRO A 130 17.00 18.99 -24.20
N THR A 131 16.09 19.04 -23.22
CA THR A 131 14.80 19.73 -23.37
C THR A 131 14.90 21.23 -23.12
N LEU A 132 16.07 21.73 -22.68
CA LEU A 132 16.29 23.14 -22.31
C LEU A 132 15.23 23.68 -21.32
N GLY A 133 14.71 22.81 -20.45
CA GLY A 133 13.64 23.14 -19.50
C GLY A 133 12.23 23.24 -20.09
N LEU A 134 12.02 22.84 -21.35
CA LEU A 134 10.69 22.81 -21.99
C LEU A 134 9.89 21.53 -21.65
N ARG A 135 10.49 20.58 -20.93
CA ARG A 135 9.79 19.40 -20.46
C ARG A 135 8.77 19.82 -19.41
N SER A 136 7.50 19.66 -19.72
CA SER A 136 6.44 19.86 -18.73
C SER A 136 6.28 18.64 -17.84
N HIS A 137 6.09 18.89 -16.55
CA HIS A 137 5.89 17.88 -15.54
C HIS A 137 4.44 17.88 -15.03
N PRO A 138 3.86 16.72 -14.62
CA PRO A 138 2.47 16.66 -14.21
C PRO A 138 2.10 17.64 -13.08
N TRP A 139 2.99 17.81 -12.10
CA TRP A 139 2.77 18.71 -10.96
C TRP A 139 2.68 20.19 -11.32
N GLU A 140 3.21 20.62 -12.47
CA GLU A 140 3.13 22.01 -12.93
C GLU A 140 1.70 22.41 -13.32
N HIS A 141 0.83 21.42 -13.55
CA HIS A 141 -0.57 21.62 -13.88
C HIS A 141 -1.49 21.59 -12.65
N ILE A 142 -0.95 21.22 -11.48
CA ILE A 142 -1.70 21.22 -10.23
C ILE A 142 -2.05 22.65 -9.84
N ARG A 143 -3.31 22.86 -9.46
CA ARG A 143 -3.79 24.13 -8.92
C ARG A 143 -4.08 23.95 -7.43
N PRO A 144 -3.68 24.90 -6.57
CA PRO A 144 -4.15 24.93 -5.20
C PRO A 144 -5.68 24.93 -5.16
N THR A 145 -6.23 24.19 -4.22
CA THR A 145 -7.67 24.18 -3.96
C THR A 145 -8.10 25.53 -3.38
N PRO A 146 -9.41 25.84 -3.40
CA PRO A 146 -9.95 27.01 -2.71
C PRO A 146 -9.80 26.96 -1.18
N TRP A 147 -9.48 25.79 -0.60
CA TRP A 147 -9.42 25.54 0.84
C TRP A 147 -7.99 25.47 1.34
N LYS A 148 -7.62 26.38 2.23
CA LYS A 148 -6.25 26.40 2.79
C LYS A 148 -5.93 25.15 3.59
N SER A 149 -6.94 24.55 4.24
CA SER A 149 -6.82 23.30 5.00
C SER A 149 -6.54 22.06 4.14
N VAL A 150 -6.69 22.14 2.82
CA VAL A 150 -6.44 21.05 1.86
C VAL A 150 -5.22 21.32 0.97
N ALA A 151 -4.86 22.60 0.82
CA ALA A 151 -3.74 23.03 -0.01
C ALA A 151 -3.91 22.56 -1.46
N ALA A 152 -2.99 21.73 -1.96
CA ALA A 152 -2.97 21.21 -3.33
C ALA A 152 -3.13 19.68 -3.41
N PHE A 153 -3.63 19.04 -2.35
CA PHE A 153 -3.89 17.60 -2.37
C PHE A 153 -5.01 17.28 -3.36
N GLU A 154 -4.72 16.43 -4.34
CA GLU A 154 -5.60 16.20 -5.48
C GLU A 154 -5.49 14.76 -5.99
N ALA A 155 -6.38 14.37 -6.90
CA ALA A 155 -6.41 13.01 -7.46
C ALA A 155 -6.30 12.97 -8.99
N GLN A 156 -6.39 14.09 -9.69
CA GLN A 156 -6.41 14.15 -11.15
C GLN A 156 -5.04 13.78 -11.75
N TYR A 157 -3.97 14.42 -11.28
CA TYR A 157 -2.60 14.23 -11.75
C TYR A 157 -1.82 13.18 -10.94
N PHE A 158 -2.39 12.70 -9.85
CA PHE A 158 -1.84 11.57 -9.10
C PHE A 158 -1.73 10.30 -9.96
N ASP A 159 -0.56 9.69 -9.98
CA ASP A 159 -0.29 8.36 -10.51
C ASP A 159 0.45 7.54 -9.44
N PRO A 160 -0.15 6.45 -8.92
CA PRO A 160 0.47 5.66 -7.87
C PRO A 160 1.76 4.95 -8.33
N LEU A 161 1.87 4.57 -9.61
CA LEU A 161 3.05 3.84 -10.10
C LEU A 161 4.31 4.72 -10.16
N SER A 162 4.13 6.02 -10.40
CA SER A 162 5.21 7.00 -10.45
C SER A 162 5.41 7.81 -9.17
N TRP A 163 4.63 7.51 -8.11
CA TRP A 163 4.77 8.20 -6.84
C TRP A 163 6.14 7.96 -6.19
N LYS A 164 6.71 9.02 -5.60
CA LYS A 164 8.01 9.01 -4.95
C LYS A 164 7.99 9.75 -3.61
N GLU A 165 8.68 9.19 -2.63
CA GLU A 165 9.06 9.86 -1.40
C GLU A 165 10.10 10.97 -1.66
N THR A 166 10.15 11.98 -0.81
CA THR A 166 11.05 13.12 -0.96
C THR A 166 12.51 12.69 -0.84
N TYR A 167 12.82 11.85 0.14
CA TYR A 167 14.16 11.31 0.39
C TYR A 167 14.16 9.81 0.13
N PRO A 168 14.99 9.29 -0.80
CA PRO A 168 15.04 7.86 -1.09
C PRO A 168 15.15 7.03 0.19
N PHE A 169 14.15 6.16 0.39
CA PHE A 169 14.06 5.29 1.56
C PHE A 169 14.22 3.84 1.12
N GLU A 170 15.28 3.17 1.58
CA GLU A 170 15.73 1.91 1.01
C GLU A 170 14.64 0.82 0.93
N PRO A 171 13.79 0.61 1.95
CA PRO A 171 12.67 -0.33 1.83
C PRO A 171 11.70 0.02 0.69
N ILE A 172 11.33 1.29 0.51
CA ILE A 172 10.41 1.72 -0.57
C ILE A 172 11.03 1.45 -1.94
N GLN A 173 12.34 1.66 -2.09
CA GLN A 173 13.08 1.41 -3.33
C GLN A 173 13.13 -0.09 -3.69
N ARG A 174 12.96 -0.98 -2.71
CA ARG A 174 12.91 -2.43 -2.89
C ARG A 174 11.48 -2.99 -2.99
N ALA A 175 10.45 -2.15 -2.98
CA ALA A 175 9.07 -2.58 -3.01
C ALA A 175 8.75 -3.45 -4.23
N ARG A 176 8.20 -4.63 -3.95
CA ARG A 176 7.84 -5.62 -4.98
C ARG A 176 6.35 -5.54 -5.26
N ASP A 177 5.93 -6.13 -6.37
CA ASP A 177 4.52 -6.14 -6.80
C ASP A 177 3.59 -6.77 -5.76
N ASP A 178 4.04 -7.80 -5.03
CA ASP A 178 3.26 -8.46 -3.98
C ASP A 178 3.11 -7.58 -2.72
N ASP A 179 4.12 -6.77 -2.39
CA ASP A 179 4.03 -5.79 -1.31
C ASP A 179 3.07 -4.65 -1.68
N ASN A 180 3.15 -4.18 -2.93
CA ASN A 180 2.28 -3.13 -3.44
C ASN A 180 0.82 -3.59 -3.51
N TYR A 181 0.57 -4.81 -3.99
CA TYR A 181 -0.76 -5.42 -3.97
C TYR A 181 -1.29 -5.59 -2.55
N TRP A 182 -0.45 -6.05 -1.61
CA TRP A 182 -0.85 -6.20 -0.21
C TRP A 182 -1.33 -4.88 0.40
N ALA A 183 -0.60 -3.78 0.18
CA ALA A 183 -1.01 -2.46 0.64
C ALA A 183 -2.26 -1.94 -0.09
N ALA A 184 -2.32 -2.11 -1.41
CA ALA A 184 -3.48 -1.73 -2.21
C ALA A 184 -4.75 -2.45 -1.76
N LYS A 185 -4.65 -3.72 -1.35
CA LYS A 185 -5.77 -4.50 -0.80
C LYS A 185 -6.31 -3.90 0.50
N ILE A 186 -5.42 -3.44 1.39
CA ILE A 186 -5.82 -2.77 2.64
C ILE A 186 -6.54 -1.46 2.33
N ILE A 187 -6.01 -0.66 1.40
CA ILE A 187 -6.67 0.57 0.94
C ILE A 187 -8.00 0.29 0.24
N ALA A 188 -8.11 -0.82 -0.49
CA ALA A 188 -9.36 -1.24 -1.14
C ALA A 188 -10.49 -1.52 -0.14
N ALA A 189 -10.16 -1.95 1.08
CA ALA A 189 -11.13 -2.16 2.15
C ALA A 189 -11.63 -0.85 2.81
N ILE A 190 -11.04 0.29 2.48
CA ILE A 190 -11.52 1.60 2.95
C ILE A 190 -12.73 2.02 2.12
N GLU A 191 -13.91 2.02 2.73
CA GLU A 191 -15.18 2.44 2.14
C GLU A 191 -15.45 3.93 2.37
N ARG A 192 -16.43 4.49 1.67
CA ARG A 192 -16.82 5.90 1.80
C ARG A 192 -17.18 6.22 3.25
N GLU A 193 -17.91 5.32 3.90
CA GLU A 193 -18.37 5.45 5.28
C GLU A 193 -17.21 5.54 6.27
N HIS A 194 -16.09 4.87 6.00
CA HIS A 194 -14.87 5.01 6.79
C HIS A 194 -14.27 6.42 6.63
N LEU A 195 -14.18 6.90 5.38
CA LEU A 195 -13.66 8.23 5.08
C LEU A 195 -14.54 9.35 5.65
N GLU A 196 -15.87 9.23 5.54
CA GLU A 196 -16.82 10.17 6.13
C GLU A 196 -16.64 10.31 7.64
N ARG A 197 -16.47 9.18 8.35
CA ARG A 197 -16.22 9.19 9.80
C ARG A 197 -14.89 9.84 10.16
N LEU A 198 -13.82 9.51 9.43
CA LEU A 198 -12.48 10.09 9.64
C LEU A 198 -12.48 11.60 9.38
N VAL A 199 -13.09 12.04 8.27
CA VAL A 199 -13.15 13.45 7.88
C VAL A 199 -14.08 14.24 8.79
N SER A 200 -15.18 13.65 9.26
CA SER A 200 -16.03 14.25 10.29
C SER A 200 -15.25 14.49 11.58
N ALA A 201 -14.47 13.51 12.06
CA ALA A 201 -13.61 13.67 13.23
C ALA A 201 -12.51 14.72 13.02
N ALA A 202 -12.01 14.86 11.79
CA ALA A 202 -11.05 15.88 11.41
C ALA A 202 -11.63 17.31 11.46
N ASN A 203 -12.96 17.49 11.48
CA ASN A 203 -13.62 18.79 11.65
C ASN A 203 -13.09 19.89 10.71
N TYR A 204 -13.02 19.66 9.40
CA TYR A 204 -12.48 20.65 8.46
C TYR A 204 -13.14 22.03 8.64
N PRO A 205 -12.35 23.12 8.78
CA PRO A 205 -12.91 24.42 9.17
C PRO A 205 -13.64 25.16 8.04
N GLU A 206 -13.29 24.84 6.79
CA GLU A 206 -13.81 25.51 5.61
C GLU A 206 -14.93 24.67 4.95
N PRO A 207 -16.11 25.27 4.64
CA PRO A 207 -17.22 24.55 4.03
C PRO A 207 -16.82 23.87 2.71
N GLY A 208 -17.16 22.58 2.56
CA GLY A 208 -16.85 21.79 1.37
C GLY A 208 -15.46 21.15 1.34
N ALA A 209 -14.52 21.57 2.20
CA ALA A 209 -13.17 20.99 2.24
C ALA A 209 -13.17 19.50 2.60
N GLY A 210 -14.00 19.11 3.58
CA GLY A 210 -14.14 17.71 3.99
C GLY A 210 -14.66 16.81 2.86
N GLU A 211 -15.73 17.23 2.19
CA GLU A 211 -16.28 16.49 1.04
C GLU A 211 -15.25 16.32 -0.07
N TYR A 212 -14.50 17.38 -0.36
CA TYR A 212 -13.42 17.32 -1.35
C TYR A 212 -12.34 16.30 -0.99
N ILE A 213 -11.94 16.21 0.29
CA ILE A 213 -10.97 15.20 0.76
C ILE A 213 -11.53 13.79 0.60
N ILE A 214 -12.80 13.55 0.92
CA ILE A 214 -13.46 12.25 0.75
C ILE A 214 -13.41 11.83 -0.72
N GLU A 215 -13.87 12.70 -1.62
CA GLU A 215 -13.86 12.43 -3.06
C GLU A 215 -12.45 12.20 -3.61
N THR A 216 -11.50 13.02 -3.17
CA THR A 216 -10.09 12.91 -3.57
C THR A 216 -9.51 11.55 -3.13
N LEU A 217 -9.74 11.14 -1.87
CA LEU A 217 -9.26 9.85 -1.37
C LEU A 217 -9.93 8.67 -2.07
N LEU A 218 -11.23 8.74 -2.36
CA LEU A 218 -11.91 7.70 -3.14
C LEU A 218 -11.34 7.55 -4.56
N GLN A 219 -11.05 8.67 -5.23
CA GLN A 219 -10.41 8.67 -6.55
C GLN A 219 -8.98 8.10 -6.49
N ARG A 220 -8.17 8.52 -5.51
CA ARG A 220 -6.81 7.99 -5.29
C ARG A 220 -6.85 6.50 -4.97
N ARG A 221 -7.78 6.05 -4.12
CA ARG A 221 -8.04 4.63 -3.84
C ARG A 221 -8.31 3.85 -5.12
N GLN A 222 -9.20 4.34 -5.99
CA GLN A 222 -9.53 3.62 -7.23
C GLN A 222 -8.32 3.54 -8.19
N LYS A 223 -7.51 4.60 -8.28
CA LYS A 223 -6.26 4.58 -9.06
C LYS A 223 -5.27 3.55 -8.51
N ILE A 224 -5.07 3.51 -7.19
CA ILE A 224 -4.22 2.52 -6.51
C ILE A 224 -4.68 1.09 -6.80
N ILE A 225 -5.98 0.82 -6.66
CA ILE A 225 -6.58 -0.49 -6.96
C ILE A 225 -6.28 -0.88 -8.41
N ASN A 226 -6.63 -0.02 -9.36
CA ASN A 226 -6.46 -0.30 -10.79
C ASN A 226 -5.00 -0.53 -11.17
N SER A 227 -4.06 0.19 -10.55
CA SER A 227 -2.63 0.05 -10.83
C SER A 227 -2.01 -1.21 -10.25
N TYR A 228 -2.28 -1.54 -8.98
CA TYR A 228 -1.54 -2.60 -8.29
C TYR A 228 -2.22 -3.96 -8.34
N PHE A 229 -3.54 -4.03 -8.55
CA PHE A 229 -4.22 -5.32 -8.72
C PHE A 229 -3.92 -5.96 -10.08
N GLU A 230 -3.49 -5.18 -11.06
CA GLU A 230 -3.10 -5.67 -12.38
C GLU A 230 -1.67 -6.24 -12.43
N LEU A 231 -0.86 -6.02 -11.39
CA LEU A 231 0.53 -6.53 -11.33
C LEU A 231 0.62 -7.99 -10.91
N VAL A 232 -0.44 -8.51 -10.27
CA VAL A 232 -0.51 -9.87 -9.74
C VAL A 232 -1.84 -10.53 -10.11
N SER A 233 -2.01 -11.80 -9.77
CA SER A 233 -3.31 -12.46 -9.78
C SER A 233 -4.01 -12.17 -8.45
N PRO A 234 -5.01 -11.26 -8.37
CA PRO A 234 -5.53 -10.76 -7.10
C PRO A 234 -6.51 -11.77 -6.46
N LEU A 235 -6.00 -12.95 -6.11
CA LEU A 235 -6.76 -14.05 -5.51
C LEU A 235 -6.45 -14.13 -4.02
N GLU A 236 -7.50 -14.17 -3.21
CA GLU A 236 -7.42 -14.23 -1.75
C GLU A 236 -7.95 -15.55 -1.23
N TYR A 237 -7.26 -16.11 -0.25
CA TYR A 237 -7.68 -17.33 0.42
C TYR A 237 -8.92 -17.09 1.28
N VAL A 238 -9.91 -17.99 1.15
CA VAL A 238 -11.11 -18.02 2.00
C VAL A 238 -11.04 -19.21 2.94
N ALA A 239 -10.96 -20.42 2.39
CA ALA A 239 -10.97 -21.66 3.16
C ALA A 239 -10.32 -22.81 2.39
N LEU A 240 -9.93 -23.87 3.11
CA LEU A 240 -9.54 -25.16 2.54
C LEU A 240 -10.25 -26.25 3.33
N GLU A 241 -11.32 -26.79 2.76
CA GLU A 241 -12.18 -27.77 3.42
C GLU A 241 -12.47 -28.94 2.47
N ASN A 242 -12.45 -30.18 2.95
CA ASN A 242 -12.76 -31.36 2.13
C ASN A 242 -11.98 -31.44 0.81
N HIS A 243 -10.71 -31.01 0.82
CA HIS A 243 -9.83 -30.90 -0.36
C HIS A 243 -10.28 -29.87 -1.41
N ARG A 244 -11.16 -28.94 -1.05
CA ARG A 244 -11.61 -27.84 -1.89
C ARG A 244 -10.97 -26.54 -1.40
N LEU A 245 -10.13 -25.94 -2.23
CA LEU A 245 -9.56 -24.62 -1.98
C LEU A 245 -10.54 -23.55 -2.46
N GLU A 246 -11.01 -22.72 -1.53
CA GLU A 246 -11.92 -21.63 -1.79
C GLU A 246 -11.17 -20.30 -1.79
N LEU A 247 -11.36 -19.55 -2.87
CA LEU A 247 -10.67 -18.32 -3.16
C LEU A 247 -11.66 -17.24 -3.56
N LYS A 248 -11.25 -15.99 -3.38
CA LYS A 248 -11.98 -14.81 -3.84
C LYS A 248 -11.11 -13.99 -4.77
N ASP A 249 -11.64 -13.69 -5.94
CA ASP A 249 -11.02 -12.83 -6.94
C ASP A 249 -11.33 -11.36 -6.62
N TYR A 250 -10.38 -10.71 -5.97
CA TYR A 250 -10.46 -9.31 -5.60
C TYR A 250 -10.47 -8.39 -6.83
N GLY A 251 -9.93 -8.82 -7.96
CA GLY A 251 -10.02 -8.07 -9.21
C GLY A 251 -11.46 -7.97 -9.74
N LYS A 252 -12.31 -8.97 -9.47
CA LYS A 252 -13.75 -8.92 -9.80
C LYS A 252 -14.61 -8.13 -8.80
N ILE A 253 -14.01 -7.65 -7.73
CA ILE A 253 -14.70 -6.85 -6.70
C ILE A 253 -14.32 -5.38 -6.85
N TYR A 254 -13.04 -5.10 -7.06
CA TYR A 254 -12.49 -3.76 -6.87
C TYR A 254 -12.04 -3.07 -8.17
N LEU A 255 -11.69 -3.81 -9.24
CA LEU A 255 -11.27 -3.18 -10.50
C LEU A 255 -12.42 -2.41 -11.15
N THR A 256 -12.10 -1.25 -11.73
CA THR A 256 -13.07 -0.47 -12.51
C THR A 256 -12.45 -0.04 -13.85
N PRO A 257 -13.03 -0.43 -15.00
CA PRO A 257 -14.23 -1.26 -15.13
C PRO A 257 -13.99 -2.72 -14.72
N LEU A 258 -15.04 -3.38 -14.24
CA LEU A 258 -14.96 -4.80 -13.90
C LEU A 258 -14.62 -5.65 -15.15
N PRO A 259 -13.80 -6.70 -14.99
CA PRO A 259 -13.39 -7.55 -16.09
C PRO A 259 -14.59 -8.35 -16.64
N ARG A 260 -14.80 -8.28 -17.96
CA ARG A 260 -15.93 -8.98 -18.64
C ARG A 260 -15.71 -10.47 -18.83
N GLN A 261 -14.46 -10.88 -19.02
CA GLN A 261 -14.06 -12.27 -19.21
C GLN A 261 -12.88 -12.57 -18.29
N THR A 262 -12.97 -13.68 -17.56
CA THR A 262 -11.91 -14.13 -16.68
C THR A 262 -11.68 -15.61 -16.87
N ARG A 263 -10.42 -16.00 -17.03
CA ARG A 263 -9.98 -17.40 -16.97
C ARG A 263 -8.92 -17.56 -15.91
N TYR A 264 -8.83 -18.73 -15.32
CA TYR A 264 -7.80 -19.08 -14.36
C TYR A 264 -7.01 -20.26 -14.89
N GLU A 265 -5.70 -20.06 -15.07
CA GLU A 265 -4.76 -21.12 -15.35
C GLU A 265 -4.19 -21.62 -14.02
N VAL A 266 -4.43 -22.89 -13.71
CA VAL A 266 -4.02 -23.52 -12.45
C VAL A 266 -2.92 -24.53 -12.74
N ARG A 267 -1.77 -24.37 -12.10
CA ARG A 267 -0.61 -25.27 -12.20
C ARG A 267 -0.23 -25.82 -10.84
N PHE A 268 0.34 -27.02 -10.83
CA PHE A 268 0.58 -27.79 -9.61
C PHE A 268 2.04 -28.23 -9.53
N TYR A 269 2.70 -27.89 -8.43
CA TYR A 269 4.11 -28.19 -8.20
C TYR A 269 4.32 -28.94 -6.88
N ASP A 270 5.32 -29.82 -6.86
CA ASP A 270 5.84 -30.43 -5.63
C ASP A 270 6.89 -29.52 -4.95
N ASP A 271 7.45 -29.97 -3.81
CA ASP A 271 8.49 -29.25 -3.05
C ASP A 271 9.79 -29.06 -3.85
N GLY A 272 10.04 -29.94 -4.82
CA GLY A 272 11.17 -29.86 -5.75
C GLY A 272 10.95 -28.90 -6.91
N ASN A 273 9.86 -28.11 -6.91
CA ASN A 273 9.49 -27.19 -7.98
C ASN A 273 9.21 -27.89 -9.32
N ARG A 274 8.91 -29.21 -9.29
CA ARG A 274 8.54 -29.98 -10.49
C ARG A 274 7.03 -29.91 -10.67
N GLU A 275 6.59 -29.65 -11.89
CA GLU A 275 5.18 -29.69 -12.26
C GLU A 275 4.68 -31.15 -12.23
N ILE A 276 3.65 -31.42 -11.45
CA ILE A 276 3.17 -32.79 -11.16
C ILE A 276 1.85 -33.16 -11.85
N ALA A 277 1.21 -32.20 -12.51
CA ALA A 277 -0.03 -32.39 -13.27
C ALA A 277 -0.14 -31.37 -14.41
N GLU A 278 -0.90 -31.71 -15.45
CA GLU A 278 -1.19 -30.80 -16.56
C GLU A 278 -1.94 -29.54 -16.07
N PRO A 279 -1.68 -28.36 -16.69
CA PRO A 279 -2.40 -27.13 -16.37
C PRO A 279 -3.92 -27.29 -16.51
N ARG A 280 -4.66 -26.85 -15.49
CA ARG A 280 -6.12 -26.84 -15.50
C ARG A 280 -6.62 -25.44 -15.80
N TRP A 281 -7.56 -25.32 -16.73
CA TRP A 281 -8.25 -24.08 -17.03
C TRP A 281 -9.62 -24.05 -16.37
N ILE A 282 -9.94 -22.92 -15.73
CA ILE A 282 -11.24 -22.67 -15.12
C ILE A 282 -11.79 -21.37 -15.71
N GLU A 283 -12.99 -21.46 -16.28
CA GLU A 283 -13.72 -20.29 -16.75
C GLU A 283 -14.37 -19.59 -15.57
N GLY A 284 -14.12 -18.29 -15.40
CA GLY A 284 -14.72 -17.49 -14.36
C GLY A 284 -16.08 -16.97 -14.79
N ASN A 285 -17.11 -17.19 -13.95
CA ASN A 285 -18.43 -16.58 -14.16
C ASN A 285 -18.33 -15.05 -14.04
N ALA A 286 -18.95 -14.31 -14.98
CA ALA A 286 -18.85 -12.85 -15.04
C ALA A 286 -19.44 -12.16 -13.79
N SER A 287 -20.40 -12.78 -13.11
CA SER A 287 -21.08 -12.22 -11.93
C SER A 287 -20.54 -12.69 -10.58
N GLU A 288 -19.60 -13.64 -10.55
CA GLU A 288 -19.11 -14.26 -9.30
C GLU A 288 -17.61 -14.03 -9.12
N ALA A 289 -17.24 -13.59 -7.93
CA ALA A 289 -15.85 -13.40 -7.51
C ALA A 289 -15.28 -14.66 -6.87
N GLU A 290 -16.12 -15.62 -6.51
CA GLU A 290 -15.74 -16.86 -5.87
C GLU A 290 -15.09 -17.83 -6.88
N LEU A 291 -14.04 -18.51 -6.45
CA LEU A 291 -13.34 -19.55 -7.20
C LEU A 291 -13.10 -20.74 -6.26
N ALA A 292 -13.51 -21.93 -6.70
CA ALA A 292 -13.26 -23.17 -5.97
C ALA A 292 -12.40 -24.12 -6.81
N ILE A 293 -11.37 -24.69 -6.19
CA ILE A 293 -10.46 -25.64 -6.83
C ILE A 293 -10.44 -26.93 -6.02
N GLU A 294 -10.93 -28.00 -6.66
CA GLU A 294 -10.86 -29.35 -6.12
C GLU A 294 -9.43 -29.91 -6.24
N LEU A 295 -8.84 -30.26 -5.11
CA LEU A 295 -7.53 -30.90 -5.00
C LEU A 295 -7.74 -32.42 -4.93
N SER A 296 -7.37 -33.13 -5.99
CA SER A 296 -7.59 -34.58 -6.02
C SER A 296 -6.69 -35.30 -5.00
N ALA A 297 -7.19 -36.40 -4.40
CA ALA A 297 -6.37 -37.20 -3.50
C ALA A 297 -5.13 -37.79 -4.18
N GLN A 298 -5.17 -37.99 -5.52
CA GLN A 298 -4.01 -38.41 -6.29
C GLN A 298 -2.94 -37.32 -6.34
N LEU A 299 -3.35 -36.08 -6.58
CA LEU A 299 -2.46 -34.92 -6.61
C LEU A 299 -1.76 -34.75 -5.25
N LEU A 300 -2.51 -34.79 -4.16
CA LEU A 300 -1.96 -34.68 -2.81
C LEU A 300 -0.96 -35.81 -2.51
N ARG A 301 -1.21 -37.04 -2.99
CA ARG A 301 -0.25 -38.15 -2.86
C ARG A 301 1.01 -37.97 -3.71
N GLN A 302 0.89 -37.41 -4.92
CA GLN A 302 2.03 -37.16 -5.80
C GLN A 302 2.93 -36.03 -5.30
N ALA A 303 2.36 -35.08 -4.56
CA ALA A 303 3.05 -33.92 -4.02
C ALA A 303 3.90 -34.24 -2.76
N ASP A 304 3.79 -35.46 -2.20
CA ASP A 304 4.57 -35.94 -1.04
C ASP A 304 4.57 -34.94 0.13
N ASP A 305 3.39 -34.75 0.74
CA ASP A 305 3.10 -33.87 1.89
C ASP A 305 3.18 -32.35 1.61
N TYR A 306 3.62 -31.89 0.43
CA TYR A 306 3.65 -30.46 0.06
C TYR A 306 3.24 -30.18 -1.39
N LEU A 307 2.23 -29.33 -1.57
CA LEU A 307 1.71 -28.90 -2.86
C LEU A 307 1.81 -27.38 -2.99
N ARG A 308 2.44 -26.87 -4.05
CA ARG A 308 2.32 -25.47 -4.45
C ARG A 308 1.37 -25.36 -5.64
N LEU A 309 0.28 -24.62 -5.44
CA LEU A 309 -0.71 -24.33 -6.46
C LEU A 309 -0.48 -22.91 -7.00
N GLU A 310 -0.08 -22.77 -8.26
CA GLU A 310 0.00 -21.47 -8.91
C GLU A 310 -1.25 -21.21 -9.73
N ILE A 311 -1.89 -20.06 -9.50
CA ILE A 311 -3.08 -19.65 -10.23
C ILE A 311 -2.80 -18.31 -10.90
N ARG A 312 -2.75 -18.33 -12.23
CA ARG A 312 -2.64 -17.13 -13.05
C ARG A 312 -4.02 -16.72 -13.52
N VAL A 313 -4.40 -15.50 -13.17
CA VAL A 313 -5.63 -14.87 -13.64
C VAL A 313 -5.40 -14.30 -15.04
N TRP A 314 -6.33 -14.57 -15.94
CA TRP A 314 -6.38 -14.01 -17.29
C TRP A 314 -7.61 -13.14 -17.43
N ARG A 315 -7.44 -11.89 -17.86
CA ARG A 315 -8.53 -10.96 -18.16
C ARG A 315 -8.65 -10.82 -19.67
N GLY A 316 -9.68 -11.42 -20.25
CA GLY A 316 -9.71 -11.66 -21.70
C GLY A 316 -8.51 -12.52 -22.13
N ASP A 317 -7.65 -11.97 -22.99
CA ASP A 317 -6.43 -12.61 -23.48
C ASP A 317 -5.15 -12.09 -22.80
N VAL A 318 -5.28 -11.28 -21.75
CA VAL A 318 -4.14 -10.71 -21.02
C VAL A 318 -3.93 -11.48 -19.72
N PRO A 319 -2.79 -12.19 -19.56
CA PRO A 319 -2.43 -12.79 -18.28
C PRO A 319 -1.97 -11.72 -17.28
N ALA A 320 -2.33 -11.90 -16.02
CA ALA A 320 -1.65 -11.21 -14.93
C ALA A 320 -0.14 -11.49 -15.00
N PRO A 321 0.74 -10.49 -14.80
CA PRO A 321 2.19 -10.68 -14.86
C PRO A 321 2.68 -11.76 -13.89
N ARG A 322 2.10 -11.82 -12.69
CA ARG A 322 2.45 -12.77 -11.63
C ARG A 322 1.26 -13.64 -11.20
N PRO A 323 1.46 -14.96 -11.00
CA PRO A 323 0.42 -15.83 -10.46
C PRO A 323 0.35 -15.74 -8.94
N ALA A 324 -0.81 -16.04 -8.37
CA ALA A 324 -0.94 -16.28 -6.94
C ALA A 324 -0.54 -17.73 -6.64
N ALA A 325 0.44 -17.93 -5.76
CA ALA A 325 0.91 -19.22 -5.30
C ALA A 325 0.35 -19.53 -3.91
N PHE A 326 -0.35 -20.65 -3.79
CA PHE A 326 -0.88 -21.18 -2.53
C PHE A 326 -0.06 -22.41 -2.14
N HIS A 327 0.58 -22.33 -0.98
CA HIS A 327 1.44 -23.38 -0.45
C HIS A 327 0.64 -24.22 0.53
N ILE A 328 0.45 -25.50 0.24
CA ILE A 328 -0.42 -26.41 0.98
C ILE A 328 0.41 -27.56 1.53
N ARG A 329 0.26 -27.86 2.83
CA ARG A 329 0.84 -29.06 3.44
C ARG A 329 -0.25 -30.03 3.87
N ALA A 330 -0.02 -31.30 3.57
CA ALA A 330 -0.85 -32.42 4.01
C ALA A 330 -0.01 -33.32 4.92
N ASP A 331 0.08 -32.98 6.21
CA ASP A 331 0.82 -33.81 7.17
C ASP A 331 0.16 -35.20 7.26
N LYS A 332 0.94 -36.29 7.30
CA LYS A 332 0.40 -37.66 7.35
C LYS A 332 -0.67 -37.84 8.44
N GLY A 333 -1.91 -38.06 8.01
CA GLY A 333 -3.07 -38.27 8.89
C GLY A 333 -3.85 -37.01 9.28
N ASN A 334 -3.39 -35.83 8.89
CA ASN A 334 -4.08 -34.55 9.11
C ASN A 334 -4.74 -34.04 7.82
N ALA A 335 -5.76 -33.19 7.99
CA ALA A 335 -6.34 -32.47 6.86
C ALA A 335 -5.31 -31.49 6.25
N PRO A 336 -5.33 -31.28 4.93
CA PRO A 336 -4.43 -30.33 4.28
C PRO A 336 -4.73 -28.91 4.74
N ARG A 337 -3.68 -28.08 4.86
CA ARG A 337 -3.77 -26.67 5.26
C ARG A 337 -2.91 -25.78 4.37
N VAL A 338 -3.36 -24.55 4.15
CA VAL A 338 -2.52 -23.51 3.53
C VAL A 338 -1.51 -23.02 4.56
N VAL A 339 -0.23 -23.07 4.21
CA VAL A 339 0.90 -22.64 5.05
C VAL A 339 1.57 -21.36 4.53
N GLY A 340 1.22 -20.91 3.33
CA GLY A 340 1.77 -19.70 2.73
C GLY A 340 1.01 -19.26 1.49
N ILE A 341 1.01 -17.96 1.23
CA ILE A 341 0.43 -17.34 0.04
C ILE A 341 1.45 -16.31 -0.47
N VAL A 342 1.76 -16.36 -1.76
CA VAL A 342 2.66 -15.44 -2.44
C VAL A 342 2.01 -14.96 -3.73
N HIS A 343 2.15 -13.68 -4.05
CA HIS A 343 1.57 -13.06 -5.25
C HIS A 343 2.62 -12.65 -6.29
#